data_AF-A0A9D1Y9Y6-F1
#
_entry.id   AF-A0A9D1Y9Y6-F1
#
_cell.length_a   1.000
_cell.length_b   1.000
_cell.length_c   1.000
_cell.angle_alpha   90.00
_cell.angle_beta   90.00
_cell.angle_gamma   90.00
#
_symmetry.space_group_name_H-M   'P 1'
#
loop_
_entity.id
_entity.type
_entity.pdbx_description
1 polymer ?
#
loop_
_entity_poly.entity_id
_entity_poly.type
_entity_poly.pdbx_seq_one_letter_code
_entity_poly.pdbx_strand_id
1 'polypeptide(L)'
;MDKAEQIIQILGLEPLEQEGGLFRSTYRSPAKVDGKDMGSAIYFMLTGKGYSHLHRLPTDEVYHFYDGDPVELLELLPDGSSRVTLLGRDICAGQEVQHVVPAGTWQGSHLAAGGRYALMGTTMSPAFDAADYEHAEHPEELLRQYPQASALIQALTGETQYR
;
A
#
# COMPACT_ATOMS: atom_id res chain seq x y z
N MET A 1 23.97 10.35 5.87
CA MET A 1 22.87 9.54 5.32
C MET A 1 21.70 9.74 6.26
N ASP A 2 20.55 10.18 5.75
CA ASP A 2 19.36 10.27 6.60
C ASP A 2 18.89 8.85 6.99
N LYS A 3 17.99 8.77 7.97
CA LYS A 3 17.50 7.50 8.50
C LYS A 3 16.78 6.66 7.44
N ALA A 4 16.10 7.29 6.49
CA ALA A 4 15.35 6.58 5.46
C ALA A 4 16.29 5.82 4.52
N GLU A 5 17.34 6.47 4.02
CA GLU A 5 18.36 5.82 3.18
C GLU A 5 19.12 4.71 3.93
N GLN A 6 19.36 4.88 5.23
CA GLN A 6 19.94 3.81 6.05
C GLN A 6 19.04 2.58 6.10
N ILE A 7 17.72 2.77 6.31
CA ILE A 7 16.75 1.67 6.33
C ILE A 7 16.71 0.97 4.98
N ILE A 8 16.63 1.74 3.88
CA ILE A 8 16.62 1.20 2.51
C ILE A 8 17.83 0.30 2.27
N GLN A 9 19.03 0.75 2.65
CA GLN A 9 20.26 -0.02 2.47
C GLN A 9 20.33 -1.26 3.37
N ILE A 10 20.00 -1.12 4.66
CA ILE A 10 20.04 -2.23 5.62
C ILE A 10 19.03 -3.32 5.26
N LEU A 11 17.84 -2.91 4.83
CA LEU A 11 16.77 -3.83 4.44
C LEU A 11 16.85 -4.22 2.96
N GLY A 12 17.78 -3.69 2.16
CA GLY A 12 17.90 -4.00 0.74
C GLY A 12 16.59 -3.81 -0.01
N LEU A 13 15.94 -2.65 0.17
CA LEU A 13 14.69 -2.34 -0.49
C LEU A 13 14.92 -1.89 -1.93
N GLU A 14 14.08 -2.38 -2.84
CA GLU A 14 14.14 -2.11 -4.27
C GLU A 14 12.84 -1.43 -4.72
N PRO A 15 12.83 -0.67 -5.84
CA PRO A 15 11.59 -0.12 -6.39
C PRO A 15 10.52 -1.19 -6.62
N LEU A 16 9.30 -0.95 -6.13
CA LEU A 16 8.14 -1.79 -6.46
C LEU A 16 7.59 -1.33 -7.81
N GLU A 17 8.07 -1.95 -8.88
CA GLU A 17 7.69 -1.57 -10.23
C GLU A 17 6.16 -1.60 -10.43
N GLN A 18 5.65 -0.70 -11.28
CA GLN A 18 4.23 -0.43 -11.52
C GLN A 18 3.53 0.29 -10.36
N GLU A 19 3.58 -0.23 -9.13
CA GLU A 19 2.83 0.35 -8.01
C GLU A 19 3.49 1.62 -7.44
N GLY A 20 4.81 1.62 -7.27
CA GLY A 20 5.53 2.72 -6.63
C GLY A 20 5.95 2.43 -5.20
N GLY A 21 6.75 3.32 -4.61
CA GLY A 21 7.46 3.04 -3.35
C GLY A 21 8.58 2.00 -3.48
N LEU A 22 9.05 1.49 -2.34
CA LEU A 22 10.14 0.53 -2.25
C LEU A 22 9.68 -0.71 -1.49
N PHE A 23 10.12 -1.90 -1.89
CA PHE A 23 9.73 -3.14 -1.25
C PHE A 23 10.88 -4.14 -1.14
N ARG A 24 10.66 -5.19 -0.35
CA ARG A 24 11.42 -6.44 -0.42
C ARG A 24 10.57 -7.59 0.07
N SER A 25 10.49 -8.67 -0.69
CA SER A 25 9.87 -9.92 -0.22
C SER A 25 10.66 -10.52 0.95
N THR A 26 9.97 -10.80 2.06
CA THR A 26 10.56 -11.35 3.28
C THR A 26 10.09 -12.77 3.59
N TYR A 27 8.93 -13.16 3.06
CA TYR A 27 8.37 -14.49 3.25
C TYR A 27 7.50 -14.89 2.06
N ARG A 28 7.58 -16.18 1.71
CA ARG A 28 6.63 -16.87 0.84
C ARG A 28 6.47 -18.29 1.35
N SER A 29 5.22 -18.71 1.55
CA SER A 29 4.91 -20.02 2.11
C SER A 29 5.37 -21.15 1.17
N PRO A 30 6.04 -22.20 1.68
CA PRO A 30 6.30 -23.41 0.91
C PRO A 30 5.04 -24.28 0.77
N ALA A 31 4.08 -24.14 1.68
CA ALA A 31 2.80 -24.82 1.62
C ALA A 31 1.85 -24.12 0.66
N LYS A 32 1.07 -24.91 -0.08
CA LYS A 32 0.10 -24.46 -1.08
C LYS A 32 -1.32 -24.90 -0.72
N VAL A 33 -2.30 -24.07 -1.06
CA VAL A 33 -3.72 -24.38 -1.03
C VAL A 33 -4.27 -24.05 -2.42
N ASP A 34 -4.95 -25.01 -3.04
CA ASP A 34 -5.50 -24.90 -4.40
C ASP A 34 -4.50 -24.38 -5.44
N GLY A 35 -3.23 -24.78 -5.31
CA GLY A 35 -2.14 -24.42 -6.22
C GLY A 35 -1.44 -23.08 -5.90
N LYS A 36 -2.03 -22.24 -5.05
CA LYS A 36 -1.47 -20.94 -4.63
C LYS A 36 -0.70 -21.08 -3.32
N ASP A 37 0.41 -20.34 -3.16
CA ASP A 37 1.15 -20.35 -1.90
C ASP A 37 0.26 -19.81 -0.78
N MET A 38 0.29 -20.41 0.40
CA MET A 38 -0.65 -20.06 1.49
C MET A 38 -0.48 -18.63 2.03
N GLY A 39 0.68 -18.00 1.84
CA GLY A 39 0.87 -16.63 2.24
C GLY A 39 2.22 -16.04 1.85
N SER A 40 2.28 -14.72 1.86
CA SER A 40 3.48 -13.93 1.61
C SER A 40 3.60 -12.78 2.60
N ALA A 41 4.81 -12.29 2.79
CA ALA A 41 5.07 -11.04 3.49
C ALA A 41 6.14 -10.23 2.75
N ILE A 42 6.01 -8.91 2.78
CA ILE A 42 7.00 -7.98 2.27
C ILE A 42 7.31 -6.90 3.32
N TYR A 43 8.49 -6.31 3.23
CA TYR A 43 8.67 -4.92 3.64
C TYR A 43 8.18 -4.01 2.53
N PHE A 44 7.54 -2.90 2.91
CA PHE A 44 7.13 -1.83 2.01
C PHE A 44 7.49 -0.49 2.63
N MET A 45 7.98 0.45 1.84
CA MET A 45 8.44 1.74 2.32
C MET A 45 8.08 2.86 1.35
N LEU A 46 7.51 3.92 1.91
CA LEU A 46 7.27 5.18 1.22
C LEU A 46 8.29 6.21 1.71
N THR A 47 8.82 7.01 0.79
CA THR A 47 9.76 8.10 1.09
C THR A 47 9.49 9.27 0.16
N GLY A 48 9.76 10.50 0.63
CA GLY A 48 9.75 11.69 -0.21
C GLY A 48 8.42 11.89 -0.92
N LYS A 49 8.43 11.86 -2.26
CA LYS A 49 7.23 11.97 -3.11
C LYS A 49 6.71 10.62 -3.61
N GLY A 50 7.35 9.52 -3.23
CA GLY A 50 6.89 8.18 -3.57
C GLY A 50 5.53 7.88 -2.95
N TYR A 51 4.70 7.16 -3.71
CA TYR A 51 3.37 6.71 -3.32
C TYR A 51 3.11 5.32 -3.91
N SER A 52 2.16 4.59 -3.33
CA SER A 52 1.57 3.38 -3.88
C SER A 52 0.38 3.78 -4.73
N HIS A 53 0.45 3.46 -6.02
CA HIS A 53 -0.61 3.70 -6.98
C HIS A 53 -1.90 3.01 -6.56
N LEU A 54 -3.03 3.60 -6.99
CA LEU A 54 -4.31 2.94 -6.87
C LEU A 54 -4.28 1.62 -7.64
N HIS A 55 -4.52 0.54 -6.90
CA HIS A 55 -4.59 -0.82 -7.40
C HIS A 55 -5.63 -1.61 -6.62
N ARG A 56 -5.99 -2.79 -7.11
CA ARG A 56 -6.94 -3.69 -6.45
C ARG A 56 -6.41 -5.10 -6.46
N LEU A 57 -6.71 -5.83 -5.38
CA LEU A 57 -6.31 -7.21 -5.19
C LEU A 57 -7.55 -8.10 -4.95
N PRO A 58 -7.55 -9.36 -5.41
CA PRO A 58 -8.62 -10.33 -5.16
C PRO A 58 -8.49 -11.02 -3.79
N THR A 59 -7.51 -10.62 -2.96
CA THR A 59 -7.22 -11.21 -1.66
C THR A 59 -6.98 -10.09 -0.67
N ASP A 60 -7.43 -10.28 0.57
CA ASP A 60 -7.21 -9.31 1.65
C ASP A 60 -5.72 -9.05 1.83
N GLU A 61 -5.38 -7.77 2.00
CA GLU A 61 -4.03 -7.34 2.33
C GLU A 61 -4.00 -6.75 3.74
N VAL A 62 -3.09 -7.26 4.57
CA VAL A 62 -2.92 -6.78 5.94
C VAL A 62 -1.67 -5.91 6.00
N TYR A 63 -1.85 -4.63 6.25
CA TYR A 63 -0.78 -3.67 6.52
C TYR A 63 -0.35 -3.75 7.98
N HIS A 64 0.96 -3.58 8.21
CA HIS A 64 1.59 -3.50 9.52
C HIS A 64 2.53 -2.30 9.53
N PHE A 65 2.24 -1.28 10.35
CA PHE A 65 3.08 -0.09 10.45
C PHE A 65 4.24 -0.34 11.43
N TYR A 66 5.49 -0.10 10.99
CA TYR A 66 6.68 -0.38 11.79
C TYR A 66 7.37 0.87 12.31
N ASP A 67 7.68 1.84 11.45
CA ASP A 67 8.44 3.04 11.82
C ASP A 67 8.19 4.20 10.85
N GLY A 68 8.50 5.43 11.29
CA GLY A 68 8.37 6.64 10.48
C GLY A 68 7.12 7.46 10.79
N ASP A 69 6.69 8.21 9.77
CA ASP A 69 5.61 9.18 9.80
C ASP A 69 4.30 8.57 9.27
N PRO A 70 3.12 9.11 9.62
CA PRO A 70 1.83 8.51 9.23
C PRO A 70 1.63 8.42 7.71
N VAL A 71 0.84 7.44 7.29
CA VAL A 71 0.48 7.18 5.89
C VAL A 71 -1.03 7.27 5.71
N GLU A 72 -1.46 8.03 4.73
CA GLU A 72 -2.85 8.07 4.29
C GLU A 72 -3.06 6.95 3.27
N LEU A 73 -3.89 5.97 3.64
CA LEU A 73 -4.31 4.85 2.80
C LEU A 73 -5.73 5.14 2.31
N LEU A 74 -5.87 5.48 1.03
CA LEU A 74 -7.16 5.63 0.37
C LEU A 74 -7.73 4.24 0.07
N GLU A 75 -8.98 4.02 0.44
CA GLU A 75 -9.74 2.82 0.13
C GLU A 75 -11.05 3.19 -0.57
N LEU A 76 -11.27 2.64 -1.78
CA LEU A 76 -12.53 2.78 -2.53
C LEU A 76 -13.24 1.42 -2.53
N LEU A 77 -14.32 1.33 -1.74
CA LEU A 77 -14.99 0.07 -1.42
C LEU A 77 -15.97 -0.34 -2.52
N PRO A 78 -16.20 -1.65 -2.72
CA PRO A 78 -17.14 -2.15 -3.74
C PRO A 78 -18.59 -1.64 -3.64
N ASP A 79 -19.01 -1.15 -2.46
CA ASP A 79 -20.34 -0.58 -2.24
C ASP A 79 -20.49 0.88 -2.72
N GLY A 80 -19.42 1.45 -3.29
CA GLY A 80 -19.37 2.84 -3.76
C GLY A 80 -18.97 3.85 -2.68
N SER A 81 -18.72 3.41 -1.45
CA SER A 81 -18.16 4.27 -0.40
C SER A 81 -16.64 4.39 -0.54
N SER A 82 -16.08 5.42 0.10
CA SER A 82 -14.62 5.60 0.18
C SER A 82 -14.24 6.02 1.59
N ARG A 83 -13.04 5.68 2.02
CA ARG A 83 -12.46 6.12 3.30
C ARG A 83 -10.96 6.33 3.17
N VAL A 84 -10.41 7.04 4.14
CA VAL A 84 -8.96 7.18 4.31
C VAL A 84 -8.60 6.64 5.68
N THR A 85 -7.77 5.61 5.70
CA THR A 85 -7.21 5.03 6.91
C THR A 85 -5.85 5.67 7.18
N LEU A 86 -5.60 6.10 8.41
CA LEU A 86 -4.31 6.67 8.80
C LEU A 86 -3.44 5.60 9.47
N LEU A 87 -2.49 5.04 8.75
CA LEU A 87 -1.53 4.10 9.30
C LEU A 87 -0.47 4.85 10.10
N GLY A 88 -0.16 4.37 11.30
CA GLY A 88 0.81 5.04 12.17
C GLY A 88 0.82 4.49 13.60
N ARG A 89 1.60 5.12 14.48
CA ARG A 89 1.84 4.64 15.85
C ARG A 89 1.04 5.36 16.93
N ASP A 90 0.37 6.47 16.61
CA ASP A 90 -0.46 7.20 17.58
C ASP A 90 -1.87 6.60 17.66
N ILE A 91 -1.95 5.42 18.30
CA ILE A 91 -3.19 4.65 18.46
C ILE A 91 -4.26 5.47 19.19
N CYS A 92 -3.86 6.27 20.18
CA CYS A 92 -4.78 7.10 20.95
C CYS A 92 -5.38 8.25 20.12
N ALA A 93 -4.70 8.66 19.04
CA ALA A 93 -5.21 9.60 18.06
C ALA A 93 -5.99 8.93 16.90
N GLY A 94 -6.20 7.60 16.97
CA GLY A 94 -6.93 6.84 15.96
C GLY A 94 -6.08 6.33 14.79
N GLN A 95 -4.75 6.40 14.88
CA GLN A 95 -3.88 5.77 13.88
C GLN A 95 -3.88 4.24 14.05
N GLU A 96 -3.78 3.52 12.93
CA GLU A 96 -3.79 2.08 12.92
C GLU A 96 -2.37 1.52 12.72
N VAL A 97 -1.90 0.73 13.69
CA VAL A 97 -0.62 0.00 13.56
C VAL A 97 -0.76 -1.27 12.72
N GLN A 98 -1.99 -1.75 12.54
CA GLN A 98 -2.34 -2.88 11.69
C GLN A 98 -3.72 -2.61 11.10
N HIS A 99 -3.87 -2.81 9.79
CA HIS A 99 -5.12 -2.58 9.08
C HIS A 99 -5.32 -3.64 8.00
N VAL A 100 -6.57 -4.03 7.75
CA VAL A 100 -6.91 -4.98 6.68
C VAL A 100 -7.68 -4.24 5.60
N VAL A 101 -7.14 -4.24 4.38
CA VAL A 101 -7.87 -3.84 3.19
C VAL A 101 -8.56 -5.07 2.62
N PRO A 102 -9.91 -5.10 2.58
CA PRO A 102 -10.64 -6.24 2.04
C PRO A 102 -10.41 -6.43 0.54
N ALA A 103 -10.40 -7.68 0.10
CA ALA A 103 -10.38 -8.08 -1.30
C ALA A 103 -11.42 -7.31 -2.13
N GLY A 104 -11.04 -6.89 -3.33
CA GLY A 104 -11.90 -6.12 -4.24
C GLY A 104 -11.98 -4.62 -3.94
N THR A 105 -11.29 -4.14 -2.90
CA THR A 105 -11.16 -2.70 -2.60
C THR A 105 -10.04 -2.10 -3.44
N TRP A 106 -10.29 -0.94 -4.05
CA TRP A 106 -9.17 -0.17 -4.61
C TRP A 106 -8.40 0.50 -3.47
N GLN A 107 -7.10 0.34 -3.46
CA GLN A 107 -6.21 0.87 -2.44
C GLN A 107 -5.01 1.58 -3.04
N GLY A 108 -4.59 2.67 -2.42
CA GLY A 108 -3.39 3.41 -2.76
C GLY A 108 -2.97 4.25 -1.57
N SER A 109 -1.69 4.54 -1.43
CA SER A 109 -1.19 5.20 -0.21
C SER A 109 -0.05 6.17 -0.44
N HIS A 110 0.00 7.22 0.37
CA HIS A 110 1.10 8.17 0.39
C HIS A 110 1.39 8.64 1.82
N LEU A 111 2.57 9.23 2.01
CA LEU A 111 2.89 9.88 3.28
C LEU A 111 1.90 11.00 3.57
N ALA A 112 1.43 11.07 4.83
CA ALA A 112 0.65 12.21 5.30
C ALA A 112 1.48 13.50 5.17
N ALA A 113 0.81 14.65 5.11
CA ALA A 113 1.45 15.94 4.89
C ALA A 113 2.63 16.19 5.85
N GLY A 114 3.81 16.45 5.29
CA GLY A 114 5.05 16.68 6.06
C GLY A 114 5.81 15.42 6.47
N GLY A 115 5.30 14.23 6.14
CA GLY A 115 5.99 12.97 6.34
C GLY A 115 7.25 12.85 5.49
N ARG A 116 8.25 12.13 5.99
CA ARG A 116 9.54 11.94 5.33
C ARG A 116 9.72 10.51 4.84
N TYR A 117 9.34 9.55 5.68
CA TYR A 117 9.31 8.14 5.32
C TYR A 117 8.32 7.39 6.20
N ALA A 118 7.89 6.23 5.72
CA ALA A 118 7.14 5.25 6.49
C ALA A 118 7.60 3.86 6.09
N LEU A 119 8.04 3.08 7.07
CA LEU A 119 8.34 1.67 6.92
C LEU A 119 7.15 0.86 7.42
N MET A 120 6.64 0.02 6.54
CA MET A 120 5.51 -0.87 6.77
C MET A 120 5.89 -2.29 6.32
N GLY A 121 5.01 -3.24 6.59
CA GLY A 121 4.99 -4.52 5.90
C GLY A 121 3.57 -4.84 5.49
N THR A 122 3.44 -5.68 4.47
CA THR A 122 2.16 -6.25 4.11
C THR A 122 2.22 -7.77 4.15
N THR A 123 1.12 -8.39 4.53
CA THR A 123 0.96 -9.84 4.50
C THR A 123 -0.34 -10.19 3.80
N MET A 124 -0.28 -11.21 2.94
CA MET A 124 -1.45 -11.72 2.22
C MET A 124 -1.57 -13.22 2.43
N SER A 125 -2.81 -13.71 2.54
CA SER A 125 -3.13 -15.14 2.58
C SER A 125 -4.44 -15.38 1.82
N PRO A 126 -4.42 -16.09 0.67
CA PRO A 126 -3.26 -16.64 -0.03
C PRO A 126 -2.19 -15.61 -0.43
N ALA A 127 -0.98 -16.08 -0.76
CA ALA A 127 0.14 -15.22 -1.12
C ALA A 127 -0.17 -14.33 -2.34
N PHE A 128 0.42 -13.14 -2.39
CA PHE A 128 0.41 -12.29 -3.57
C PHE A 128 0.95 -13.04 -4.80
N ASP A 129 0.29 -12.88 -5.94
CA ASP A 129 0.80 -13.21 -7.28
C ASP A 129 0.75 -11.95 -8.16
N ALA A 130 1.71 -11.79 -9.07
CA ALA A 130 1.72 -10.63 -9.97
C ALA A 130 0.46 -10.58 -10.86
N ALA A 131 -0.16 -11.73 -11.16
CA ALA A 131 -1.42 -11.80 -11.89
C ALA A 131 -2.63 -11.31 -11.08
N ASP A 132 -2.49 -11.15 -9.76
CA ASP A 132 -3.54 -10.63 -8.89
C ASP A 132 -3.58 -9.09 -8.88
N TYR A 133 -2.52 -8.42 -9.36
CA TYR A 133 -2.42 -6.97 -9.32
C TYR A 133 -3.23 -6.35 -10.46
N GLU A 134 -4.29 -5.62 -10.09
CA GLU A 134 -5.08 -4.82 -11.01
C GLU A 134 -4.76 -3.34 -10.83
N HIS A 135 -4.17 -2.71 -11.85
CA HIS A 135 -3.81 -1.29 -11.82
C HIS A 135 -5.00 -0.40 -12.22
N ALA A 136 -5.09 0.80 -11.64
CA ALA A 136 -6.12 1.78 -12.00
C ALA A 136 -5.84 2.49 -13.34
N GLU A 137 -5.97 1.76 -14.46
CA GLU A 137 -5.71 2.28 -15.82
C GLU A 137 -6.70 3.39 -16.26
N HIS A 138 -7.90 3.42 -15.66
CA HIS A 138 -9.01 4.29 -16.04
C HIS A 138 -9.49 5.17 -14.86
N PRO A 139 -8.68 6.15 -14.41
CA PRO A 139 -9.03 6.98 -13.25
C PRO A 139 -10.35 7.74 -13.42
N GLU A 140 -10.76 8.07 -14.65
CA GLU A 140 -12.05 8.70 -14.95
C GLU A 140 -13.26 7.88 -14.48
N GLU A 141 -13.16 6.54 -14.51
CA GLU A 141 -14.22 5.67 -14.02
C GLU A 141 -14.29 5.69 -12.50
N LEU A 142 -13.14 5.67 -11.84
CA LEU A 142 -13.03 5.81 -10.38
C LEU A 142 -13.54 7.18 -9.93
N LEU A 143 -13.20 8.26 -10.63
CA LEU A 143 -13.67 9.61 -10.31
C LEU A 143 -15.20 9.73 -10.42
N ARG A 144 -15.82 9.02 -11.38
CA ARG A 144 -17.27 8.95 -11.51
C ARG A 144 -17.93 8.14 -10.40
N GLN A 145 -17.30 7.05 -9.97
CA GLN A 145 -17.84 6.16 -8.92
C GLN A 145 -17.64 6.75 -7.52
N TYR A 146 -16.51 7.41 -7.27
CA TYR A 146 -16.08 7.92 -5.96
C TYR A 146 -15.77 9.43 -6.01
N PRO A 147 -16.75 10.28 -6.35
CA PRO A 147 -16.50 11.72 -6.54
C PRO A 147 -15.97 12.43 -5.29
N GLN A 148 -16.32 11.94 -4.10
CA GLN A 148 -15.86 12.45 -2.80
C GLN A 148 -14.34 12.26 -2.59
N ALA A 149 -13.73 11.25 -3.24
CA ALA A 149 -12.31 10.93 -3.13
C ALA A 149 -11.46 11.50 -4.27
N SER A 150 -12.04 12.37 -5.13
CA SER A 150 -11.42 12.81 -6.39
C SER A 150 -9.99 13.35 -6.27
N ALA A 151 -9.71 14.17 -5.25
CA ALA A 151 -8.38 14.71 -5.02
C ALA A 151 -7.32 13.61 -4.76
N LEU A 152 -7.66 12.61 -3.95
CA LEU A 152 -6.75 11.52 -3.64
C LEU A 152 -6.62 10.52 -4.80
N ILE A 153 -7.71 10.28 -5.54
CA ILE A 153 -7.64 9.47 -6.76
C ILE A 153 -6.64 10.09 -7.73
N GLN A 154 -6.73 11.40 -7.99
CA GLN A 154 -5.79 12.10 -8.87
C GLN A 154 -4.35 12.06 -8.36
N ALA A 155 -4.15 12.15 -7.04
CA ALA A 155 -2.82 12.06 -6.44
C ALA A 155 -2.21 10.66 -6.57
N LEU A 156 -3.03 9.62 -6.65
CA LEU A 156 -2.63 8.20 -6.61
C LEU A 156 -2.75 7.48 -7.97
N THR A 157 -2.97 8.21 -9.06
CA THR A 157 -3.03 7.66 -10.43
C THR A 157 -2.15 8.44 -11.41
N GLY A 158 -1.12 9.15 -10.91
CA GLY A 158 -0.21 9.94 -11.72
C GLY A 158 0.93 9.12 -12.35
N GLU A 159 2.05 9.77 -12.64
CA GLU A 159 3.28 9.04 -12.98
C GLU A 159 3.85 8.36 -11.72
N THR A 160 4.24 7.08 -11.85
CA THR A 160 4.80 6.29 -10.75
C THR A 160 6.04 6.97 -10.18
N GLN A 161 6.07 7.16 -8.86
CA GLN A 161 7.20 7.72 -8.13
C GLN A 161 7.64 6.77 -7.03
N TYR A 162 8.94 6.53 -6.94
CA TYR A 162 9.52 5.60 -5.97
C TYR A 162 10.08 6.32 -4.73
N ARG A 163 10.50 7.59 -4.87
CA ARG A 163 11.10 8.44 -3.83
C ARG A 163 10.78 9.91 -4.07
#